data_AF-A0A4Q2Z281-F1
#
_entry.id   AF-A0A4Q2Z281-F1
#
_cell.length_a   1.000
_cell.length_b   1.000
_cell.length_c   1.000
_cell.angle_alpha   90.00
_cell.angle_beta   90.00
_cell.angle_gamma   90.00
#
_symmetry.space_group_name_H-M   'P 1'
#
loop_
_entity.id
_entity.type
_entity.pdbx_description
1 polymer ?
#
loop_
_entity_poly.entity_id
_entity_poly.type
_entity_poly.pdbx_seq_one_letter_code
_entity_poly.pdbx_strand_id
1 'polypeptide(L)'
;MKTALAFSLLIALAARGEIARWGDVSIPVTDGLELWLDASRENEAREAHYMNRLADDQAMELWHDSSGKSRHLAQWTNIFRPLWKGGSVEFAGDDYLAALLTPGVQSKECTIFIVA
;
A
#
# COMPACT_ATOMS: atom_id res chain seq x y z
N MET A 1 -33.99 -33.13 -28.28
CA MET A 1 -33.53 -32.48 -27.04
C MET A 1 -32.31 -31.64 -27.40
N LYS A 2 -32.42 -30.30 -27.41
CA LYS A 2 -31.33 -29.38 -27.76
C LYS A 2 -30.69 -28.87 -26.47
N THR A 3 -29.49 -29.34 -26.15
CA THR A 3 -28.66 -28.78 -25.08
C THR A 3 -28.01 -27.50 -25.59
N ALA A 4 -28.46 -26.35 -25.08
CA ALA A 4 -27.79 -25.07 -25.31
C ALA A 4 -26.60 -24.98 -24.33
N LEU A 5 -25.38 -24.92 -24.87
CA LEU A 5 -24.16 -24.70 -24.09
C LEU A 5 -23.99 -23.18 -23.92
N ALA A 6 -24.08 -22.68 -22.69
CA ALA A 6 -23.85 -21.27 -22.38
C ALA A 6 -22.34 -21.00 -22.23
N PHE A 7 -21.80 -20.16 -23.11
CA PHE A 7 -20.41 -19.71 -23.05
C PHE A 7 -20.36 -18.41 -22.24
N SER A 8 -19.74 -18.44 -21.06
CA SER A 8 -19.54 -17.24 -20.23
C SER A 8 -18.21 -16.58 -20.60
N LEU A 9 -18.27 -15.35 -21.12
CA LEU A 9 -17.11 -14.54 -21.44
C LEU A 9 -16.64 -13.79 -20.18
N LEU A 10 -15.51 -14.21 -19.60
CA LEU A 10 -14.82 -13.47 -18.54
C LEU A 10 -14.02 -12.33 -19.19
N ILE A 11 -14.56 -11.11 -19.14
CA ILE A 11 -13.81 -9.91 -19.49
C ILE A 11 -12.85 -9.63 -18.34
N ALA A 12 -11.56 -9.91 -18.54
CA ALA A 12 -10.50 -9.47 -17.65
C ALA A 12 -10.35 -7.95 -17.80
N LEU A 13 -11.07 -7.18 -16.98
CA LEU A 13 -10.85 -5.75 -16.87
C LEU A 13 -9.47 -5.55 -16.23
N ALA A 14 -8.49 -5.11 -17.00
CA ALA A 14 -7.22 -4.67 -16.46
C ALA A 14 -7.53 -3.46 -15.56
N ALA A 15 -7.53 -3.67 -14.25
CA ALA A 15 -7.67 -2.59 -13.28
C ALA A 15 -6.45 -1.67 -13.45
N ARG A 16 -6.66 -0.53 -14.10
CA ARG A 16 -5.68 0.55 -14.07
C ARG A 16 -5.74 1.11 -12.66
N GLY A 17 -4.67 0.93 -11.89
CA GLY A 17 -4.59 1.50 -10.55
C GLY A 17 -4.61 3.02 -10.67
N GLU A 18 -5.75 3.63 -10.34
CA GLU A 18 -5.76 5.06 -10.03
C GLU A 18 -4.95 5.27 -8.76
N ILE A 19 -4.16 6.34 -8.71
CA ILE A 19 -3.45 6.72 -7.48
C ILE A 19 -4.49 6.76 -6.35
N ALA A 20 -4.13 6.24 -5.17
CA ALA A 20 -5.05 6.27 -4.05
C ALA A 20 -5.50 7.71 -3.76
N ARG A 21 -6.69 7.91 -3.20
CA ARG A 21 -7.22 9.27 -2.93
C ARG A 21 -6.29 10.13 -2.07
N TRP A 22 -5.49 9.50 -1.21
CA TRP A 22 -4.48 10.11 -0.35
C TRP A 22 -3.06 10.04 -0.93
N GLY A 23 -2.89 9.51 -2.15
CA GLY A 23 -1.62 9.41 -2.85
C GLY A 23 -1.28 10.68 -3.63
N ASP A 24 0.02 10.93 -3.83
CA ASP A 24 0.51 12.15 -4.49
C ASP A 24 0.13 12.17 -5.97
N VAL A 25 -0.75 13.11 -6.32
CA VAL A 25 -1.24 13.31 -7.68
C VAL A 25 -0.18 13.88 -8.61
N SER A 26 0.93 14.39 -8.07
CA SER A 26 2.03 14.94 -8.84
C SER A 26 2.96 13.86 -9.40
N ILE A 27 2.83 12.59 -8.97
CA ILE A 27 3.65 11.48 -9.45
C ILE A 27 3.37 11.26 -10.95
N PRO A 28 4.33 11.56 -11.85
CA PRO A 28 4.07 11.56 -13.28
C PRO A 28 4.10 10.15 -13.89
N VAL A 29 4.63 9.16 -13.16
CA VAL A 29 4.80 7.78 -13.63
C VAL A 29 4.03 6.83 -12.72
N THR A 30 2.83 6.44 -13.17
CA THR A 30 2.01 5.41 -12.51
C THR A 30 2.10 4.05 -13.20
N ASP A 31 2.45 4.02 -14.49
CA ASP A 31 2.57 2.78 -15.25
C ASP A 31 3.79 1.98 -14.73
N GLY A 32 3.54 0.75 -14.28
CA GLY A 32 4.56 -0.11 -13.67
C GLY A 32 4.88 0.18 -12.20
N LEU A 33 4.24 1.18 -11.58
CA LEU A 33 4.39 1.45 -10.15
C LEU A 33 3.76 0.30 -9.33
N GLU A 34 4.56 -0.42 -8.56
CA GLU A 34 4.07 -1.55 -7.74
C GLU A 34 3.74 -1.16 -6.29
N LEU A 35 4.41 -0.17 -5.73
CA LEU A 35 4.25 0.24 -4.32
C LEU A 35 4.67 1.70 -4.16
N TRP A 36 3.89 2.49 -3.42
CA TRP A 36 4.27 3.85 -3.04
C TRP A 36 3.94 4.10 -1.57
N LEU A 37 4.97 4.36 -0.77
CA LEU A 37 4.85 4.58 0.67
C LEU A 37 5.32 6.01 0.96
N ASP A 38 4.35 6.86 1.27
CA ASP A 38 4.58 8.24 1.66
C ASP A 38 4.13 8.40 3.10
N ALA A 39 5.09 8.54 4.00
CA ALA A 39 4.80 8.68 5.42
C ALA A 39 4.00 9.96 5.63
N SER A 40 4.40 11.07 5.00
CA SER A 40 3.80 12.41 5.22
C SER A 40 2.28 12.46 5.00
N ARG A 41 1.74 11.49 4.26
CA ARG A 41 0.32 11.38 3.92
C ARG A 41 -0.43 10.25 4.64
N GLU A 42 0.24 9.49 5.51
CA GLU A 42 -0.38 8.37 6.23
C GLU A 42 -1.60 8.83 7.04
N ASN A 43 -1.54 9.98 7.70
CA ASN A 43 -2.69 10.48 8.45
C ASN A 43 -3.89 10.88 7.57
N GLU A 44 -3.65 11.30 6.32
CA GLU A 44 -4.72 11.53 5.33
C GLU A 44 -5.31 10.20 4.85
N ALA A 45 -4.46 9.19 4.65
CA ALA A 45 -4.87 7.84 4.31
C ALA A 45 -5.77 7.24 5.40
N ARG A 46 -5.35 7.33 6.68
CA ARG A 46 -6.12 6.86 7.83
C ARG A 46 -7.48 7.52 7.92
N GLU A 47 -7.55 8.83 7.72
CA GLU A 47 -8.81 9.57 7.70
C GLU A 47 -9.73 9.09 6.56
N ALA A 48 -9.20 8.86 5.36
CA ALA A 48 -9.95 8.29 4.24
C ALA A 48 -10.49 6.87 4.52
N HIS A 49 -9.86 6.14 5.44
CA HIS A 49 -10.27 4.83 5.92
C HIS A 49 -11.04 4.86 7.26
N TYR A 50 -11.46 6.04 7.73
CA TYR A 50 -12.17 6.23 9.01
C TYR A 50 -11.41 5.70 10.23
N MET A 51 -10.08 5.74 10.17
CA MET A 51 -9.18 5.38 11.26
C MET A 51 -8.71 6.63 12.01
N ASN A 52 -8.41 6.46 13.31
CA ASN A 52 -7.79 7.53 14.10
C ASN A 52 -6.43 7.90 13.53
N ARG A 53 -6.13 9.20 13.49
CA ARG A 53 -4.79 9.73 13.16
C ARG A 53 -3.75 9.20 14.15
N LEU A 54 -2.54 9.01 13.68
CA LEU A 54 -1.36 8.73 14.49
C LEU A 54 -0.91 10.02 15.18
N ALA A 55 -0.73 9.94 16.50
CA ALA A 55 0.00 10.94 17.27
C ALA A 55 1.51 10.69 17.17
N ASP A 56 2.32 11.72 17.43
CA ASP A 56 3.77 11.56 17.51
C ASP A 56 4.16 10.51 18.56
N ASP A 57 5.22 9.75 18.27
CA ASP A 57 5.73 8.63 19.05
C ASP A 57 4.75 7.45 19.18
N GLN A 58 3.67 7.44 18.41
CA GLN A 58 2.75 6.29 18.36
C GLN A 58 3.34 5.15 17.53
N ALA A 59 3.25 3.92 18.05
CA ALA A 59 3.59 2.71 17.31
C ALA A 59 2.69 2.55 16.07
N MET A 60 3.30 2.50 14.89
CA MET A 60 2.62 2.41 13.61
C MET A 60 2.45 0.96 13.18
N GLU A 61 1.20 0.51 13.13
CA GLU A 61 0.86 -0.88 12.78
C GLU A 61 0.56 -1.10 11.29
N LEU A 62 0.26 -0.02 10.57
CA LEU A 62 -0.20 -0.03 9.19
C LEU A 62 0.36 1.21 8.49
N TRP A 63 0.88 1.03 7.28
CA TRP A 63 1.29 2.09 6.37
C TRP A 63 0.58 1.89 5.03
N HIS A 64 -0.27 2.85 4.66
CA HIS A 64 -1.10 2.76 3.48
C HIS A 64 -0.31 2.98 2.19
N ASP A 65 -0.18 1.92 1.41
CA ASP A 65 0.19 2.01 -0.01
C ASP A 65 -0.71 2.97 -0.78
N SER A 66 -0.07 3.97 -1.39
CA SER A 66 -0.70 5.03 -2.17
C SER A 66 -0.65 4.78 -3.68
N SER A 67 -0.05 3.67 -4.13
CA SER A 67 0.04 3.32 -5.55
C SER A 67 -1.32 2.99 -6.20
N GLY A 68 -2.36 2.83 -5.39
CA GLY A 68 -3.67 2.34 -5.83
C GLY A 68 -3.81 0.81 -5.83
N LYS A 69 -2.73 0.07 -5.55
CA LYS A 69 -2.75 -1.41 -5.54
C LYS A 69 -3.13 -2.01 -4.19
N SER A 70 -3.40 -1.18 -3.18
CA SER A 70 -3.82 -1.58 -1.83
C SER A 70 -2.86 -2.57 -1.16
N ARG A 71 -1.55 -2.44 -1.42
CA ARG A 71 -0.51 -3.31 -0.86
C ARG A 71 0.08 -2.70 0.41
N HIS A 72 -0.80 -2.33 1.34
CA HIS A 72 -0.42 -1.70 2.59
C HIS A 72 0.57 -2.58 3.36
N LEU A 73 1.56 -1.95 4.02
CA LEU A 73 2.47 -2.67 4.89
C LEU A 73 1.88 -2.73 6.30
N ALA A 74 2.00 -3.86 6.98
CA ALA A 74 1.48 -4.02 8.33
C ALA A 74 2.47 -4.73 9.27
N GLN A 75 2.27 -4.52 10.57
CA GLN A 75 2.95 -5.21 11.66
C GLN A 75 2.00 -5.45 12.83
N TRP A 76 1.57 -6.69 12.98
CA TRP A 76 0.59 -7.05 13.99
C TRP A 76 1.20 -7.19 15.39
N THR A 77 2.48 -7.57 15.47
CA THR A 77 3.19 -7.73 16.74
C THR A 77 3.69 -6.37 17.23
N ASN A 78 3.16 -5.90 18.35
CA ASN A 78 3.41 -4.56 18.88
C ASN A 78 4.89 -4.21 19.10
N ILE A 79 5.72 -5.17 19.52
CA ILE A 79 7.14 -4.93 19.81
C ILE A 79 8.03 -4.73 18.59
N PHE A 80 7.53 -4.97 17.37
CA PHE A 80 8.28 -4.76 16.11
C PHE A 80 7.72 -3.58 15.29
N ARG A 81 6.83 -2.78 15.87
CA ARG A 81 6.18 -1.67 15.17
C ARG A 81 7.10 -0.45 15.22
N PRO A 82 7.42 0.16 14.07
CA PRO A 82 8.14 1.42 14.06
C PRO A 82 7.32 2.55 14.69
N LEU A 83 7.97 3.64 15.04
CA LEU A 83 7.32 4.83 15.60
C LEU A 83 6.97 5.84 14.50
N TRP A 84 5.78 6.41 14.60
CA TRP A 84 5.37 7.55 13.79
C TRP A 84 5.94 8.87 14.33
N LYS A 85 6.44 9.72 13.43
CA LYS A 85 7.10 11.00 13.76
C LYS A 85 6.66 12.10 12.80
N GLY A 86 5.50 12.72 13.03
CA GLY A 86 5.09 13.96 12.36
C GLY A 86 5.20 13.98 10.83
N GLY A 87 5.01 12.85 10.14
CA GLY A 87 5.20 12.73 8.69
C GLY A 87 6.34 11.80 8.27
N SER A 88 7.05 11.19 9.20
CA SER A 88 8.05 10.16 8.96
C SER A 88 7.82 8.93 9.83
N VAL A 89 8.57 7.86 9.52
CA VAL A 89 8.50 6.58 10.21
C VAL A 89 9.91 6.24 10.69
N GLU A 90 10.07 6.12 12.00
CA GLU A 90 11.32 5.78 12.65
C GLU A 90 11.33 4.27 12.93
N PHE A 91 12.25 3.56 12.29
CA PHE A 91 12.50 2.14 12.53
C PHE A 91 13.72 2.02 13.46
N ALA A 92 13.54 1.39 14.61
CA ALA A 92 14.59 1.15 15.59
C ALA A 92 14.83 -0.36 15.79
N GLY A 93 16.10 -0.78 15.72
CA GLY A 93 16.47 -2.17 15.98
C GLY A 93 15.88 -3.16 14.98
N ASP A 94 14.90 -3.95 15.42
CA ASP A 94 14.23 -5.02 14.67
C ASP A 94 12.81 -4.66 14.21
N ASP A 95 12.46 -3.38 14.23
CA ASP A 95 11.20 -2.88 13.67
C ASP A 95 11.07 -3.20 12.18
N TYR A 96 9.87 -3.59 11.75
CA TYR A 96 9.57 -3.79 10.34
C TYR A 96 8.07 -3.71 10.06
N LEU A 97 7.75 -3.39 8.80
CA LEU A 97 6.42 -3.52 8.23
C LEU A 97 6.50 -4.38 6.97
N ALA A 98 5.53 -5.26 6.77
CA ALA A 98 5.50 -6.16 5.61
C ALA A 98 4.11 -6.21 4.99
N ALA A 99 4.06 -6.27 3.65
CA ALA A 99 2.82 -6.55 2.95
C ALA A 99 2.53 -8.06 3.00
N LEU A 100 1.33 -8.44 3.42
CA LEU A 100 0.85 -9.81 3.35
C LEU A 100 0.25 -10.06 1.97
N LEU A 101 1.10 -10.41 1.00
CA LEU A 101 0.71 -10.68 -0.38
C LEU A 101 0.77 -12.19 -0.66
N THR A 102 -0.30 -12.78 -1.16
CA THR A 102 -0.34 -14.20 -1.54
C THR A 102 -1.11 -14.38 -2.87
N PRO A 103 -0.44 -14.78 -3.97
CA PRO A 103 1.02 -14.89 -4.09
C PRO A 103 1.70 -13.52 -3.93
N GLY A 104 2.96 -13.53 -3.48
CA GLY A 104 3.76 -12.30 -3.40
C GLY A 104 4.00 -11.70 -4.79
N VAL A 105 4.33 -10.41 -4.84
CA VAL A 105 4.76 -9.76 -6.08
C VAL A 105 6.15 -10.31 -6.44
N GLN A 106 6.24 -10.94 -7.61
CA GLN A 106 7.51 -11.32 -8.20
C GLN A 106 7.81 -10.35 -9.33
N SER A 107 8.99 -9.73 -9.28
CA SER A 107 9.51 -8.97 -10.42
C SER A 107 10.81 -9.58 -10.89
N LYS A 108 11.02 -9.60 -12.21
CA LYS A 108 12.31 -9.96 -12.80
C LYS A 108 13.34 -8.84 -12.61
N GLU A 109 12.87 -7.60 -12.64
CA GLU A 109 13.67 -6.38 -12.50
C GLU A 109 12.87 -5.38 -11.67
N CYS A 110 13.50 -4.73 -10.70
CA CYS A 110 12.84 -3.70 -9.90
C CYS A 110 13.76 -2.51 -9.70
N THR A 111 13.17 -1.32 -9.66
CA THR A 111 13.86 -0.09 -9.28
C THR A 111 13.20 0.41 -8.01
N ILE A 112 14.03 0.69 -7.00
CA ILE A 112 13.58 1.22 -5.71
C ILE A 112 14.15 2.62 -5.58
N PHE A 113 13.26 3.58 -5.33
CA PHE A 113 13.63 4.95 -4.97
C PHE A 113 13.42 5.13 -3.47
N ILE A 114 14.45 5.58 -2.78
CA ILE A 114 14.38 5.96 -1.37
C ILE A 114 14.74 7.44 -1.32
N VAL A 115 13.81 8.24 -0.79
CA VAL A 115 14.01 9.66 -0.55
C VAL A 115 13.92 9.85 0.95
N ALA A 116 14.97 10.41 1.54
CA ALA A 116 15.12 10.66 2.97
C ALA A 116 15.38 12.15 3.22
#